data_AF-A0A226M795-F1
#
_entry.id   AF-A0A226M795-F1
#
_cell.length_a   1.000
_cell.length_b   1.000
_cell.length_c   1.000
_cell.angle_alpha   90.00
_cell.angle_beta   90.00
_cell.angle_gamma   90.00
#
_symmetry.space_group_name_H-M   'P 1'
#
loop_
_entity.id
_entity.type
_entity.pdbx_description
1 polymer ?
#
loop_
_entity_poly.entity_id
_entity_poly.type
_entity_poly.pdbx_seq_one_letter_code
_entity_poly.pdbx_strand_id
1 'polypeptide(L)'
;VTVRDALNQALDEELERDERVFLLGEEVAQYDGAYKISRGLWKKYGDKRIIDTPISEMGFTGIAVGAAMAGLRPVCEFMTFNFSMQAIDQVINSAAKTCYMSAGAIPVPIVFRGPNGASAGVAAQHSQCFAAWYGHCPGLKVVSPWSSEDAKGLLKASIRDDNP
;
A
#
# COMPACT_ATOMS: atom_id res chain seq x y z
N VAL A 1 17.54 -12.50 -5.84
CA VAL A 1 16.47 -11.59 -6.33
C VAL A 1 16.58 -10.30 -5.54
N THR A 2 16.45 -9.13 -6.15
CA THR A 2 16.49 -7.86 -5.38
C THR A 2 15.18 -7.66 -4.61
N VAL A 3 15.15 -6.82 -3.56
CA VAL A 3 13.89 -6.48 -2.86
C VAL A 3 12.86 -5.87 -3.83
N ARG A 4 13.32 -5.04 -4.78
CA ARG A 4 12.48 -4.46 -5.83
C ARG A 4 11.81 -5.55 -6.68
N ASP A 5 12.57 -6.50 -7.19
CA ASP A 5 12.04 -7.57 -8.03
C ASP A 5 11.13 -8.51 -7.23
N ALA A 6 11.44 -8.74 -5.96
CA ALA A 6 10.64 -9.56 -5.07
C ALA A 6 9.26 -8.94 -4.78
N LEU A 7 9.20 -7.62 -4.53
CA LEU A 7 7.96 -6.88 -4.37
C LEU A 7 7.14 -6.84 -5.68
N ASN A 8 7.82 -6.66 -6.83
CA ASN A 8 7.16 -6.71 -8.13
C ASN A 8 6.52 -8.09 -8.39
N GLN A 9 7.24 -9.18 -8.12
CA GLN A 9 6.71 -10.54 -8.24
C GLN A 9 5.54 -10.80 -7.30
N ALA A 10 5.60 -10.30 -6.05
CA ALA A 10 4.48 -10.41 -5.12
C ALA A 10 3.23 -9.71 -5.65
N LEU A 11 3.36 -8.47 -6.16
CA LEU A 11 2.24 -7.75 -6.77
C LEU A 11 1.69 -8.50 -7.99
N ASP A 12 2.58 -8.95 -8.89
CA ASP A 12 2.17 -9.67 -10.10
C ASP A 12 1.38 -10.94 -9.75
N GLU A 13 1.89 -11.75 -8.83
CA GLU A 13 1.24 -12.99 -8.42
C GLU A 13 -0.10 -12.76 -7.71
N GLU A 14 -0.25 -11.69 -6.91
CA GLU A 14 -1.54 -11.41 -6.26
C GLU A 14 -2.55 -10.73 -7.19
N LEU A 15 -2.09 -9.91 -8.14
CA LEU A 15 -2.94 -9.34 -9.18
C LEU A 15 -3.49 -10.42 -10.11
N GLU A 16 -2.69 -11.43 -10.44
CA GLU A 16 -3.10 -12.59 -11.22
C GLU A 16 -4.07 -13.48 -10.43
N ARG A 17 -3.83 -13.65 -9.13
CA ARG A 17 -4.61 -14.54 -8.26
C ARG A 17 -6.03 -14.02 -7.97
N ASP A 18 -6.19 -12.71 -7.78
CA ASP A 18 -7.45 -12.13 -7.31
C ASP A 18 -7.79 -10.85 -8.09
N GLU A 19 -8.87 -10.89 -8.86
CA GLU A 19 -9.34 -9.76 -9.68
C GLU A 19 -9.72 -8.53 -8.85
N ARG A 20 -9.97 -8.71 -7.54
CA ARG A 20 -10.29 -7.61 -6.61
C ARG A 20 -9.06 -6.82 -6.19
N VAL A 21 -7.86 -7.37 -6.37
CA VAL A 21 -6.60 -6.68 -6.00
C VAL A 21 -6.29 -5.62 -7.05
N PHE A 22 -5.94 -4.42 -6.66
CA PHE A 22 -5.47 -3.39 -7.60
C PHE A 22 -4.47 -2.48 -6.92
N LEU A 23 -3.58 -1.88 -7.71
CA LEU A 23 -2.60 -0.91 -7.25
C LEU A 23 -3.07 0.49 -7.65
N LEU A 24 -3.06 1.41 -6.69
CA LEU A 24 -3.28 2.83 -6.94
C LEU A 24 -2.26 3.66 -6.17
N GLY A 25 -1.90 4.80 -6.76
CA GLY A 25 -0.96 5.76 -6.16
C GLY A 25 -0.39 6.68 -7.20
N GLU A 26 0.56 7.50 -6.77
CA GLU A 26 1.26 8.45 -7.65
C GLU A 26 2.27 7.72 -8.52
N GLU A 27 2.17 7.88 -9.84
CA GLU A 27 3.15 7.40 -10.82
C GLU A 27 3.35 5.88 -10.82
N VAL A 28 2.42 5.11 -10.24
CA VAL A 28 2.50 3.65 -10.12
C VAL A 28 2.23 2.93 -11.45
N ALA A 29 1.53 3.58 -12.39
CA ALA A 29 1.13 2.98 -13.65
C ALA A 29 2.10 3.30 -14.78
N GLN A 30 1.94 4.43 -15.46
CA GLN A 30 2.70 4.71 -16.70
C GLN A 30 4.19 4.93 -16.46
N TYR A 31 4.56 5.40 -15.26
CA TYR A 31 5.94 5.61 -14.87
C TYR A 31 6.57 4.38 -14.20
N ASP A 32 5.87 3.24 -14.11
CA ASP A 32 6.35 2.00 -13.47
C ASP A 32 6.68 2.16 -11.97
N GLY A 33 6.21 3.22 -11.32
CA GLY A 33 6.54 3.60 -9.94
C GLY A 33 7.90 4.30 -9.81
N ALA A 34 8.02 5.19 -8.82
CA ALA A 34 9.26 5.94 -8.55
C ALA A 34 10.46 5.01 -8.31
N TYR A 35 10.22 3.88 -7.65
CA TYR A 35 11.25 2.87 -7.33
C TYR A 35 11.22 1.65 -8.25
N LYS A 36 10.46 1.69 -9.34
CA LYS A 36 10.33 0.60 -10.32
C LYS A 36 9.79 -0.73 -9.75
N ILE A 37 8.98 -0.65 -8.69
CA ILE A 37 8.36 -1.82 -8.05
C ILE A 37 7.14 -2.29 -8.84
N SER A 38 6.39 -1.40 -9.50
CA SER A 38 5.23 -1.76 -10.34
C SER A 38 5.58 -1.93 -11.82
N ARG A 39 6.88 -2.06 -12.14
CA ARG A 39 7.37 -2.14 -13.52
C ARG A 39 6.68 -3.23 -14.31
N GLY A 40 6.13 -2.85 -15.47
CA GLY A 40 5.49 -3.76 -16.41
C GLY A 40 4.08 -4.22 -16.03
N LEU A 41 3.62 -3.93 -14.80
CA LEU A 41 2.30 -4.36 -14.33
C LEU A 41 1.19 -3.63 -15.08
N TRP A 42 1.33 -2.33 -15.35
CA TRP A 42 0.31 -1.58 -16.11
C TRP A 42 0.13 -2.14 -17.53
N LYS A 43 1.23 -2.51 -18.20
CA LYS A 43 1.17 -3.14 -19.52
C LYS A 43 0.47 -4.51 -19.48
N LYS A 44 0.58 -5.25 -18.37
CA LYS A 44 -0.04 -6.57 -18.18
C LYS A 44 -1.52 -6.48 -17.81
N TYR A 45 -1.90 -5.55 -16.93
CA TYR A 45 -3.23 -5.52 -16.30
C TYR A 45 -4.11 -4.31 -16.66
N GLY A 46 -3.53 -3.26 -17.23
CA GLY A 46 -4.23 -2.08 -17.73
C GLY A 46 -4.79 -1.13 -16.66
N ASP A 47 -5.52 -0.12 -17.13
CA ASP A 47 -5.96 1.05 -16.36
C ASP A 47 -6.97 0.75 -15.24
N LYS A 48 -7.55 -0.45 -15.21
CA LYS A 48 -8.49 -0.86 -14.16
C LYS A 48 -7.80 -1.48 -12.94
N ARG A 49 -6.54 -1.89 -13.10
CA ARG A 49 -5.81 -2.67 -12.10
C ARG A 49 -4.57 -1.94 -11.59
N ILE A 50 -3.97 -1.10 -12.41
CA ILE A 50 -2.83 -0.24 -12.03
C ILE A 50 -3.20 1.19 -12.38
N ILE A 51 -3.44 2.01 -11.35
CA ILE A 51 -4.13 3.30 -11.47
C ILE A 51 -3.23 4.43 -10.98
N ASP A 52 -2.87 5.35 -11.88
CA ASP A 52 -2.25 6.61 -11.48
C ASP A 52 -3.29 7.53 -10.85
N THR A 53 -2.92 8.19 -9.76
CA THR A 53 -3.79 9.11 -9.01
C THR A 53 -3.26 10.54 -9.06
N PRO A 54 -4.13 11.56 -8.88
CA PRO A 54 -3.66 12.91 -8.57
C PRO A 54 -2.76 12.91 -7.32
N ILE A 55 -1.88 13.91 -7.22
CA ILE A 55 -1.01 14.13 -6.06
C ILE A 55 -1.85 14.68 -4.91
N SER A 56 -2.54 13.77 -4.23
CA SER A 56 -3.39 14.05 -3.08
C SER A 56 -3.56 12.76 -2.29
N GLU A 57 -2.69 12.56 -1.32
CA GLU A 57 -2.63 11.35 -0.50
C GLU A 57 -3.94 11.13 0.23
N MET A 58 -4.54 12.18 0.79
CA MET A 58 -5.86 12.09 1.43
C MET A 58 -6.92 11.57 0.46
N GLY A 59 -6.91 12.08 -0.79
CA GLY A 59 -7.90 11.75 -1.81
C GLY A 59 -7.81 10.29 -2.24
N PHE A 60 -6.65 9.85 -2.72
CA PHE A 60 -6.52 8.47 -3.20
C PHE A 60 -6.58 7.44 -2.08
N THR A 61 -6.13 7.79 -0.87
CA THR A 61 -6.28 6.90 0.29
C THR A 61 -7.75 6.73 0.66
N GLY A 62 -8.55 7.81 0.62
CA GLY A 62 -10.00 7.73 0.85
C GLY A 62 -10.71 6.85 -0.19
N ILE A 63 -10.32 6.97 -1.47
CA ILE A 63 -10.81 6.08 -2.53
C ILE A 63 -10.45 4.62 -2.24
N ALA A 64 -9.19 4.35 -1.87
CA ALA A 64 -8.73 3.01 -1.53
C ALA A 64 -9.51 2.42 -0.35
N VAL A 65 -9.67 3.18 0.73
CA VAL A 65 -10.38 2.72 1.92
C VAL A 65 -11.86 2.45 1.60
N GLY A 66 -12.53 3.33 0.86
CA GLY A 66 -13.90 3.10 0.41
C GLY A 66 -14.04 1.88 -0.50
N ALA A 67 -13.08 1.68 -1.41
CA ALA A 67 -13.03 0.49 -2.27
C ALA A 67 -12.84 -0.80 -1.47
N ALA A 68 -12.01 -0.78 -0.42
CA ALA A 68 -11.82 -1.91 0.48
C ALA A 68 -13.11 -2.27 1.23
N MET A 69 -13.81 -1.27 1.77
CA MET A 69 -15.12 -1.46 2.41
C MET A 69 -16.19 -1.98 1.44
N ALA A 70 -16.08 -1.64 0.15
CA ALA A 70 -16.95 -2.13 -0.91
C ALA A 70 -16.56 -3.53 -1.44
N GLY A 71 -15.55 -4.18 -0.86
CA GLY A 71 -15.16 -5.57 -1.16
C GLY A 71 -14.00 -5.74 -2.13
N LEU A 72 -13.31 -4.66 -2.54
CA LEU A 72 -12.05 -4.73 -3.28
C LEU A 72 -10.85 -4.90 -2.34
N ARG A 73 -9.65 -5.14 -2.89
CA ARG A 73 -8.41 -5.34 -2.11
C ARG A 73 -7.28 -4.40 -2.57
N PRO A 74 -7.41 -3.09 -2.33
CA PRO A 74 -6.43 -2.12 -2.80
C PRO A 74 -5.06 -2.28 -2.15
N VAL A 75 -4.03 -2.11 -2.97
CA VAL A 75 -2.67 -1.81 -2.56
C VAL A 75 -2.45 -0.33 -2.83
N CYS A 76 -2.47 0.49 -1.79
CA CYS A 76 -2.31 1.94 -1.84
C CYS A 76 -0.82 2.30 -1.67
N GLU A 77 -0.18 2.79 -2.73
CA GLU A 77 1.23 3.20 -2.70
C GLU A 77 1.39 4.71 -2.50
N PHE A 78 2.14 5.09 -1.47
CA PHE A 78 2.68 6.43 -1.31
C PHE A 78 4.08 6.49 -1.92
N MET A 79 4.42 7.56 -2.65
CA MET A 79 5.76 7.76 -3.23
C MET A 79 6.86 7.64 -2.18
N THR A 80 6.62 8.22 -0.99
CA THR A 80 7.35 7.95 0.24
C THR A 80 6.34 7.80 1.36
N PHE A 81 6.60 6.89 2.30
CA PHE A 81 5.72 6.72 3.45
C PHE A 81 5.70 7.95 4.36
N ASN A 82 6.60 8.92 4.16
CA ASN A 82 6.55 10.21 4.83
C ASN A 82 5.27 10.98 4.48
N PHE A 83 4.78 10.81 3.25
CA PHE A 83 3.57 11.50 2.78
C PHE A 83 2.28 10.81 3.19
N SER A 84 2.35 9.60 3.78
CA SER A 84 1.20 8.98 4.44
C SER A 84 0.59 9.88 5.53
N MET A 85 1.38 10.80 6.10
CA MET A 85 0.88 11.82 7.04
C MET A 85 -0.20 12.72 6.45
N GLN A 86 -0.17 13.00 5.14
CA GLN A 86 -1.22 13.76 4.46
C GLN A 86 -2.55 12.98 4.42
N ALA A 87 -2.52 11.65 4.55
CA ALA A 87 -3.67 10.76 4.52
C ALA A 87 -4.01 10.11 5.88
N ILE A 88 -3.43 10.63 6.97
CA ILE A 88 -3.45 9.96 8.27
C ILE A 88 -4.86 9.68 8.80
N ASP A 89 -5.82 10.55 8.51
CA ASP A 89 -7.22 10.37 8.92
C ASP A 89 -7.84 9.12 8.25
N GLN A 90 -7.57 8.91 6.96
CA GLN A 90 -8.06 7.73 6.25
C GLN A 90 -7.37 6.44 6.72
N VAL A 91 -6.08 6.51 7.04
CA VAL A 91 -5.34 5.34 7.56
C VAL A 91 -5.81 4.97 8.97
N ILE A 92 -5.89 5.95 9.88
CA ILE A 92 -6.15 5.70 11.29
C ILE A 92 -7.63 5.67 11.61
N ASN A 93 -8.39 6.72 11.28
CA ASN A 93 -9.78 6.86 11.72
C ASN A 93 -10.74 6.07 10.84
N SER A 94 -10.49 6.01 9.53
CA SER A 94 -11.30 5.21 8.61
C SER A 94 -10.87 3.74 8.63
N ALA A 95 -9.70 3.41 8.10
CA ALA A 95 -9.32 2.01 7.87
C ALA A 95 -9.16 1.22 9.17
N ALA A 96 -8.34 1.70 10.11
CA ALA A 96 -8.00 0.94 11.32
C ALA A 96 -9.18 0.73 12.27
N LYS A 97 -10.17 1.65 12.29
CA LYS A 97 -11.28 1.58 13.26
C LYS A 97 -12.54 0.93 12.73
N THR A 98 -12.76 0.91 11.42
CA THR A 98 -14.06 0.52 10.85
C THR A 98 -14.49 -0.89 11.26
N CYS A 99 -13.58 -1.87 11.24
CA CYS A 99 -13.92 -3.23 11.67
C CYS A 99 -14.42 -3.25 13.13
N TYR A 100 -13.76 -2.52 14.03
CA TYR A 100 -14.20 -2.40 15.42
C TYR A 100 -15.52 -1.62 15.56
N MET A 101 -15.64 -0.46 14.91
CA MET A 101 -16.81 0.41 14.99
C MET A 101 -18.08 -0.22 14.38
N SER A 102 -17.90 -1.12 13.42
CA SER A 102 -18.98 -1.90 12.81
C SER A 102 -19.27 -3.21 13.55
N ALA A 103 -18.67 -3.44 14.73
CA ALA A 103 -18.77 -4.69 15.48
C ALA A 103 -18.41 -5.94 14.64
N GLY A 104 -17.41 -5.80 13.76
CA GLY A 104 -16.92 -6.84 12.85
C GLY A 104 -17.69 -6.98 11.54
N ALA A 105 -18.72 -6.15 11.28
CA ALA A 105 -19.53 -6.28 10.07
C ALA A 105 -18.82 -5.82 8.79
N ILE A 106 -17.89 -4.87 8.89
CA ILE A 106 -17.19 -4.27 7.75
C ILE A 106 -15.67 -4.48 7.90
N PRO A 107 -15.08 -5.50 7.26
CA PRO A 107 -13.63 -5.62 7.15
C PRO A 107 -13.06 -4.56 6.21
N VAL A 108 -11.78 -4.21 6.38
CA VAL A 108 -11.08 -3.25 5.51
C VAL A 108 -9.80 -3.89 4.97
N PRO A 109 -9.90 -4.75 3.94
CA PRO A 109 -8.74 -5.42 3.33
C PRO A 109 -7.94 -4.46 2.44
N ILE A 110 -6.97 -3.74 3.03
CA ILE A 110 -6.15 -2.76 2.31
C ILE A 110 -4.68 -2.88 2.74
N VAL A 111 -3.76 -2.66 1.80
CA VAL A 111 -2.33 -2.53 2.10
C VAL A 111 -1.87 -1.12 1.80
N PHE A 112 -1.40 -0.40 2.81
CA PHE A 112 -0.67 0.85 2.63
C PHE A 112 0.82 0.55 2.49
N ARG A 113 1.47 1.03 1.43
CA ARG A 113 2.90 0.79 1.22
C ARG A 113 3.65 1.99 0.68
N GLY A 114 4.95 2.01 0.91
CA GLY A 114 5.87 3.02 0.43
C GLY A 114 7.24 2.82 1.06
N PRO A 115 8.30 3.40 0.51
CA PRO A 115 9.61 3.40 1.15
C PRO A 115 9.53 4.19 2.47
N ASN A 116 10.15 3.66 3.52
CA ASN A 116 10.13 4.23 4.87
C ASN A 116 11.52 4.11 5.51
N GLY A 117 11.94 5.14 6.23
CA GLY A 117 13.29 5.23 6.81
C GLY A 117 14.31 5.94 5.91
N ALA A 118 15.56 5.97 6.37
CA ALA A 118 16.63 6.74 5.74
C ALA A 118 17.09 6.13 4.40
N SER A 119 17.34 6.99 3.42
CA SER A 119 17.98 6.66 2.15
C SER A 119 19.08 7.68 1.81
N ALA A 120 20.00 7.32 0.92
CA ALA A 120 21.13 8.18 0.58
C ALA A 120 20.68 9.39 -0.25
N GLY A 121 20.83 10.60 0.31
CA GLY A 121 20.70 11.85 -0.43
C GLY A 121 19.27 12.31 -0.74
N VAL A 122 18.26 11.87 0.02
CA VAL A 122 16.84 12.15 -0.26
C VAL A 122 16.22 13.29 0.58
N ALA A 123 17.06 14.02 1.33
CA ALA A 123 16.65 15.14 2.20
C ALA A 123 15.69 14.77 3.35
N ALA A 124 15.27 15.77 4.11
CA ALA A 124 14.59 15.59 5.41
C ALA A 124 13.19 14.96 5.30
N GLN A 125 12.46 15.23 4.21
CA GLN A 125 11.08 14.76 4.01
C GLN A 125 10.97 13.35 3.41
N HIS A 126 12.09 12.67 3.16
CA HIS A 126 12.12 11.29 2.62
C HIS A 126 12.91 10.33 3.51
N SER A 127 13.14 10.68 4.78
CA SER A 127 14.05 9.95 5.66
C SER A 127 13.44 9.53 6.99
N GLN A 128 12.20 9.91 7.30
CA GLN A 128 11.58 9.53 8.57
C GLN A 128 11.14 8.06 8.54
N CYS A 129 11.17 7.43 9.72
CA CYS A 129 10.66 6.08 9.92
C CYS A 129 9.39 6.13 10.77
N PHE A 130 8.25 5.89 10.14
CA PHE A 130 6.93 5.94 10.79
C PHE A 130 6.44 4.60 11.34
N ALA A 131 7.23 3.54 11.24
CA ALA A 131 6.85 2.20 11.68
C ALA A 131 6.44 2.18 13.16
N ALA A 132 7.21 2.83 14.03
CA ALA A 132 6.89 2.92 15.44
C ALA A 132 5.58 3.69 15.68
N TRP A 133 5.34 4.78 14.96
CA TRP A 133 4.16 5.61 15.17
C TRP A 133 2.88 4.87 14.79
N TYR A 134 2.82 4.31 13.58
CA TYR A 134 1.70 3.49 13.14
C TYR A 134 1.56 2.21 13.98
N GLY A 135 2.66 1.65 14.49
CA GLY A 135 2.64 0.49 15.38
C GLY A 135 1.95 0.76 16.73
N HIS A 136 1.82 2.03 17.13
CA HIS A 136 1.06 2.44 18.32
C HIS A 136 -0.42 2.75 18.02
N CYS A 137 -0.89 2.55 16.78
CA CYS A 137 -2.27 2.79 16.39
C CYS A 137 -3.06 1.47 16.37
N PRO A 138 -4.00 1.23 17.31
CA PRO A 138 -4.77 -0.01 17.32
C PRO A 138 -5.59 -0.20 16.05
N GLY A 139 -5.66 -1.43 15.56
CA GLY A 139 -6.38 -1.78 14.34
C GLY A 139 -5.52 -1.80 13.08
N LEU A 140 -4.25 -1.38 13.15
CA LEU A 140 -3.27 -1.54 12.07
C LEU A 140 -2.33 -2.72 12.34
N LYS A 141 -1.94 -3.42 11.28
CA LYS A 141 -0.80 -4.33 11.26
C LYS A 141 0.36 -3.67 10.55
N VAL A 142 1.47 -3.46 11.26
CA VAL A 142 2.65 -2.78 10.71
C VAL A 142 3.78 -3.78 10.49
N VAL A 143 4.25 -3.87 9.23
CA VAL A 143 5.37 -4.74 8.84
C VAL A 143 6.50 -3.93 8.21
N SER A 144 7.74 -4.26 8.56
CA SER A 144 8.95 -3.66 7.97
C SER A 144 9.90 -4.78 7.57
N PRO A 145 9.82 -5.28 6.32
CA PRO A 145 10.67 -6.36 5.84
C PRO A 145 12.11 -5.89 5.61
N TRP A 146 13.06 -6.81 5.76
CA TRP A 146 14.49 -6.55 5.55
C TRP A 146 15.04 -7.29 4.32
N SER A 147 14.65 -8.54 4.11
CA SER A 147 15.18 -9.39 3.03
C SER A 147 14.23 -9.43 1.84
N SER A 148 14.73 -9.87 0.67
CA SER A 148 13.88 -10.08 -0.51
C SER A 148 12.85 -11.20 -0.31
N GLU A 149 13.19 -12.21 0.50
CA GLU A 149 12.27 -13.31 0.80
C GLU A 149 11.12 -12.81 1.67
N ASP A 150 11.44 -12.09 2.75
CA ASP A 150 10.45 -11.48 3.63
C ASP A 150 9.58 -10.48 2.87
N ALA A 151 10.17 -9.63 2.03
CA ALA A 151 9.45 -8.63 1.26
C ALA A 151 8.39 -9.27 0.35
N LYS A 152 8.73 -10.37 -0.32
CA LYS A 152 7.78 -11.11 -1.16
C LYS A 152 6.70 -11.80 -0.31
N GLY A 153 7.12 -12.57 0.69
CA GLY A 153 6.23 -13.37 1.52
C GLY A 153 5.25 -12.51 2.30
N LEU A 154 5.75 -11.48 2.97
CA LEU A 154 4.95 -10.57 3.79
C LEU A 154 4.01 -9.71 2.94
N LEU A 155 4.43 -9.21 1.77
CA LEU A 155 3.50 -8.45 0.91
C LEU A 155 2.33 -9.32 0.44
N LYS A 156 2.59 -10.58 0.03
CA LYS A 156 1.53 -11.52 -0.35
C LYS A 156 0.61 -11.81 0.84
N ALA A 157 1.18 -12.03 2.02
CA ALA A 157 0.41 -12.26 3.23
C ALA A 157 -0.47 -11.04 3.59
N SER A 158 0.09 -9.83 3.54
CA SER A 158 -0.64 -8.57 3.79
C SER A 158 -1.78 -8.36 2.79
N ILE A 159 -1.56 -8.60 1.49
CA ILE A 159 -2.62 -8.46 0.47
C ILE A 159 -3.78 -9.44 0.71
N ARG A 160 -3.51 -10.58 1.36
CA ARG A 160 -4.51 -11.62 1.67
C ARG A 160 -5.16 -11.45 3.05
N ASP A 161 -4.66 -10.55 3.88
CA ASP A 161 -5.21 -10.25 5.20
C ASP A 161 -6.45 -9.34 5.07
N ASP A 162 -7.48 -9.57 5.89
CA ASP A 162 -8.70 -8.77 5.87
C ASP A 162 -8.63 -7.52 6.76
N ASN A 163 -7.46 -7.25 7.35
CA ASN A 163 -7.17 -6.10 8.18
C ASN A 163 -6.16 -5.16 7.48
N PRO A 164 -6.22 -3.85 7.79
CA PRO A 164 -5.25 -2.87 7.32
C PRO A 164 -3.87 -2.97 8.01
#